data_AF-A0A519LDI4-F1
#
_entry.id   AF-A0A519LDI4-F1
#
_cell.length_a   1.000
_cell.length_b   1.000
_cell.length_c   1.000
_cell.angle_alpha   90.00
_cell.angle_beta   90.00
_cell.angle_gamma   90.00
#
_symmetry.space_group_name_H-M   'P 1'
#
loop_
_entity.id
_entity.type
_entity.pdbx_description
1 polymer ?
#
loop_
_entity_poly.entity_id
_entity_poly.type
_entity_poly.pdbx_seq_one_letter_code
_entity_poly.pdbx_strand_id
1 'polypeptide(L)'
;MAVARALVSSGEPVSPSKVYAWLETNGLRRTGTAPSGAVSDQQFQKEIRFARQELADGRLVRSINGRWAAVQIDELLRLTPDRAREMISRNRRDREDRRSKGEQTAQASVLRHSGPSPTTGPRPSEWTSIMRRTDGRASTYAFRFGETNLWKIGFASRVDARLREVNRHVPTELGGSAWAKVHTTQWPSQLAAYAMEQEVLQRLTRERTVFERAWCTPERLKAIWGSARTAIAVQQRISHVAQD
;
A
#
# COMPACT_ATOMS: atom_id res chain seq x y z
N MET A 1 -0.67 -8.48 24.20
CA MET A 1 -1.72 -9.32 24.84
C MET A 1 -2.92 -9.57 23.96
N ALA A 2 -3.67 -8.55 23.54
CA ALA A 2 -4.92 -8.75 22.81
C ALA A 2 -4.74 -9.53 21.48
N VAL A 3 -3.69 -9.25 20.71
CA VAL A 3 -3.34 -10.01 19.50
C VAL A 3 -3.07 -11.49 19.79
N ALA A 4 -2.36 -11.82 20.88
CA ALA A 4 -2.11 -13.21 21.26
C ALA A 4 -3.42 -13.97 21.53
N ARG A 5 -4.35 -13.35 22.26
CA ARG A 5 -5.69 -13.94 22.52
C ARG A 5 -6.47 -14.16 21.24
N ALA A 6 -6.44 -13.20 20.31
CA ALA A 6 -7.09 -13.33 19.00
C ALA A 6 -6.54 -14.52 18.20
N LEU A 7 -5.22 -14.71 18.20
CA LEU A 7 -4.56 -15.82 17.51
C LEU A 7 -4.91 -17.17 18.13
N VAL A 8 -4.84 -17.28 19.47
CA VAL A 8 -5.17 -18.52 20.18
C VAL A 8 -6.65 -18.88 20.03
N SER A 9 -7.54 -17.89 20.14
CA SER A 9 -8.98 -18.09 19.98
C SER A 9 -9.38 -18.62 18.61
N SER A 10 -8.58 -18.38 17.56
CA SER A 10 -8.90 -18.86 16.22
C SER A 10 -8.54 -20.32 15.99
N GLY A 11 -7.61 -20.90 16.75
CA GLY A 11 -7.11 -22.27 16.53
C GLY A 11 -6.35 -22.51 15.22
N GLU A 12 -6.33 -21.54 14.30
CA GLU A 12 -5.81 -21.66 12.93
C GLU A 12 -5.06 -20.38 12.50
N PRO A 13 -4.26 -20.43 11.41
CA PRO A 13 -3.66 -19.23 10.84
C PRO A 13 -4.75 -18.20 10.43
N VAL A 14 -4.66 -16.95 10.90
CA VAL A 14 -5.65 -15.89 10.62
C VAL A 14 -5.09 -14.77 9.75
N SER A 15 -5.94 -14.18 8.91
CA SER A 15 -5.56 -12.97 8.21
C SER A 15 -5.50 -11.77 9.17
N PRO A 16 -4.70 -10.72 8.86
CA PRO A 16 -4.66 -9.50 9.65
C PRO A 16 -6.05 -8.89 9.86
N SER A 17 -6.89 -8.87 8.82
CA SER A 17 -8.25 -8.33 8.89
C SER A 17 -9.14 -9.06 9.90
N LYS A 18 -8.99 -10.40 10.04
CA LYS A 18 -9.73 -11.16 11.06
C LYS A 18 -9.28 -10.82 12.47
N VAL A 19 -7.98 -10.55 12.68
CA VAL A 19 -7.46 -10.08 13.98
C VAL A 19 -8.01 -8.69 14.31
N TYR A 20 -8.05 -7.78 13.34
CA TYR A 20 -8.64 -6.45 13.51
C TYR A 20 -10.11 -6.53 13.94
N ALA A 21 -10.92 -7.29 13.19
CA ALA A 21 -12.32 -7.49 13.49
C ALA A 21 -12.53 -8.11 14.88
N TRP A 22 -11.76 -9.15 15.23
CA TRP A 22 -11.88 -9.80 16.55
C TRP A 22 -11.60 -8.83 17.69
N LEU A 23 -10.57 -7.98 17.56
CA LEU A 23 -10.23 -6.99 18.60
C LEU A 23 -11.29 -5.91 18.75
N GLU A 24 -11.93 -5.51 17.66
CA GLU A 24 -13.02 -4.54 17.66
C GLU A 24 -14.29 -5.13 18.29
N THR A 25 -14.71 -6.34 17.88
CA THR A 25 -15.87 -7.05 18.45
C THR A 25 -15.72 -7.29 19.95
N ASN A 26 -14.49 -7.48 20.45
CA ASN A 26 -14.23 -7.71 21.87
C ASN A 26 -13.96 -6.42 22.66
N GLY A 27 -14.14 -5.23 22.08
CA GLY A 27 -13.91 -3.95 22.77
C GLY A 27 -12.44 -3.74 23.20
N LEU A 28 -11.50 -4.44 22.57
CA LEU A 28 -10.06 -4.39 22.88
C LEU A 28 -9.31 -3.34 22.05
N ARG A 29 -10.05 -2.54 21.26
CA ARG A 29 -9.53 -1.37 20.58
C ARG A 29 -9.32 -0.25 21.59
N ARG A 30 -8.08 0.22 21.74
CA ARG A 30 -7.79 1.40 22.55
C ARG A 30 -8.43 2.63 21.89
N THR A 31 -9.25 3.34 22.65
CA THR A 31 -9.92 4.59 22.23
C THR A 31 -9.09 5.84 22.52
N GLY A 32 -7.78 5.68 22.78
CA GLY A 32 -6.90 6.80 23.09
C GLY A 32 -6.88 7.84 21.98
N THR A 33 -6.88 9.11 22.37
CA THR A 33 -6.70 10.25 21.45
C THR A 33 -5.39 10.07 20.71
N ALA A 34 -5.46 9.87 19.40
CA ALA A 34 -4.26 9.75 18.59
C ALA A 34 -3.43 11.05 18.74
N PRO A 35 -2.10 10.96 18.91
CA PRO A 35 -1.27 12.16 18.95
C PRO A 35 -1.45 12.96 17.65
N SER A 36 -1.87 14.22 17.82
CA SER A 36 -2.10 15.26 16.79
C SER A 36 -2.41 14.77 15.36
N GLY A 37 -3.70 14.55 15.08
CA GLY A 37 -4.20 14.47 13.70
C GLY A 37 -4.08 13.14 12.97
N ALA A 38 -3.46 12.11 13.58
CA ALA A 38 -3.47 10.77 12.99
C ALA A 38 -4.89 10.15 13.03
N VAL A 39 -5.33 9.57 11.90
CA VAL A 39 -6.60 8.83 11.83
C VAL A 39 -6.53 7.64 12.77
N SER A 40 -7.50 7.52 13.69
CA SER A 40 -7.51 6.52 14.76
C SER A 40 -7.36 5.08 14.25
N ASP A 41 -7.87 4.77 13.06
CA ASP A 41 -7.72 3.46 12.40
C ASP A 41 -6.28 3.13 12.03
N GLN A 42 -5.51 4.10 11.52
CA GLN A 42 -4.13 3.87 11.09
C GLN A 42 -3.23 3.58 12.30
N GLN A 43 -3.44 4.31 13.40
CA GLN A 43 -2.72 4.08 14.65
C GLN A 43 -3.04 2.69 15.22
N PHE A 44 -4.32 2.30 15.23
CA PHE A 44 -4.74 0.95 15.65
C PHE A 44 -4.07 -0.16 14.84
N GLN A 45 -4.08 -0.05 13.50
CA GLN A 45 -3.41 -1.01 12.62
C GLN A 45 -1.89 -1.05 12.85
N LYS A 46 -1.27 0.10 13.12
CA LYS A 46 0.17 0.20 13.44
C LYS A 46 0.51 -0.52 14.75
N GLU A 47 -0.29 -0.32 15.80
CA GLU A 47 -0.11 -1.00 17.09
C GLU A 47 -0.22 -2.51 16.97
N ILE A 48 -1.17 -3.01 16.17
CA ILE A 48 -1.33 -4.44 15.96
C ILE A 48 -0.17 -5.03 15.15
N ARG A 49 0.29 -4.33 14.11
CA ARG A 49 1.48 -4.75 13.35
C ARG A 49 2.71 -4.79 14.26
N PHE A 50 2.89 -3.79 15.13
CA PHE A 50 3.95 -3.77 16.12
C PHE A 50 3.84 -4.96 17.07
N ALA A 51 2.68 -5.18 17.69
CA ALA A 51 2.47 -6.31 18.59
C ALA A 51 2.74 -7.67 17.92
N ARG A 52 2.32 -7.84 16.66
CA ARG A 52 2.62 -9.03 15.87
C ARG A 52 4.12 -9.20 15.63
N GLN A 53 4.84 -8.12 15.32
CA GLN A 53 6.29 -8.19 15.10
C GLN A 53 7.01 -8.64 16.38
N GLU A 54 6.65 -8.08 17.52
CA GLU A 54 7.26 -8.46 18.81
C GLU A 54 6.98 -9.93 19.17
N LEU A 55 5.78 -10.44 18.86
CA LEU A 55 5.46 -11.86 19.03
C LEU A 55 6.26 -12.75 18.04
N ALA A 56 6.51 -12.27 16.83
CA ALA A 56 7.28 -13.01 15.84
C ALA A 56 8.78 -13.06 16.19
N ASP A 57 9.35 -11.95 16.65
CA ASP A 57 10.74 -11.88 17.13
C ASP A 57 10.94 -12.81 18.35
N GLY A 58 9.92 -12.90 19.22
CA GLY A 58 9.87 -13.86 20.33
C GLY A 58 9.53 -15.30 19.92
N ARG A 59 9.44 -15.61 18.61
CA ARG A 59 9.11 -16.94 18.06
C ARG A 59 7.77 -17.53 18.52
N LEU A 60 6.83 -16.68 18.95
CA LEU A 60 5.49 -17.09 19.36
C LEU A 60 4.51 -17.13 18.18
N VAL A 61 4.80 -16.37 17.12
CA VAL A 61 3.95 -16.23 15.93
C VAL A 61 4.79 -16.32 14.67
N ARG A 62 4.26 -16.93 13.60
CA ARG A 62 4.87 -16.93 12.26
C ARG A 62 3.89 -16.52 11.17
N SER A 63 4.42 -16.07 10.03
CA SER A 63 3.64 -15.82 8.82
C SER A 63 3.60 -17.07 7.95
N ILE A 64 2.42 -17.54 7.56
CA ILE A 64 2.21 -18.61 6.57
C ILE A 64 1.24 -18.07 5.53
N ASN A 65 1.67 -17.90 4.28
CA ASN A 65 0.83 -17.42 3.17
C ASN A 65 0.07 -16.12 3.50
N GLY A 66 0.76 -15.16 4.14
CA GLY A 66 0.15 -13.89 4.56
C GLY A 66 -0.77 -13.95 5.78
N ARG A 67 -0.94 -15.13 6.40
CA ARG A 67 -1.74 -15.35 7.61
C ARG A 67 -0.81 -15.53 8.82
N TRP A 68 -1.28 -15.14 10.00
CA TRP A 68 -0.55 -15.23 11.25
C TRP A 68 -0.95 -16.49 11.99
N ALA A 69 0.03 -17.34 12.28
CA ALA A 69 -0.17 -18.60 12.99
C ALA A 69 0.58 -18.55 14.33
N ALA A 70 -0.12 -18.92 15.41
CA ALA A 70 0.52 -19.21 16.68
C ALA A 70 1.44 -20.43 16.52
N VAL A 71 2.67 -20.34 17.04
CA VAL A 71 3.65 -21.44 17.02
C VAL A 71 3.72 -22.13 18.37
N GLN A 72 3.61 -21.37 19.46
CA GLN A 72 3.67 -21.85 20.84
C GLN A 72 2.42 -21.40 21.60
N ILE A 73 1.31 -22.14 21.43
CA ILE A 73 -0.01 -21.77 21.97
C ILE A 73 0.03 -21.67 23.50
N ASP A 74 0.67 -22.63 24.18
CA ASP A 74 0.77 -22.63 25.65
C ASP A 74 1.54 -21.42 26.18
N GLU A 75 2.60 -21.01 25.50
CA GLU A 75 3.37 -19.82 25.88
C GLU A 75 2.58 -18.54 25.64
N LEU A 76 1.84 -18.45 24.53
CA LEU A 76 0.93 -17.33 24.26
C LEU A 76 -0.19 -17.21 25.29
N LEU A 77 -0.74 -18.33 25.76
CA LEU A 77 -1.75 -18.39 26.81
C LEU A 77 -1.21 -17.91 28.16
N ARG A 78 0.07 -18.21 28.44
CA ARG A 78 0.78 -17.81 29.67
C ARG A 78 1.47 -16.46 29.57
N LEU A 79 1.26 -15.72 28.48
CA LEU A 79 1.84 -14.40 28.30
C LEU A 79 1.14 -13.43 29.26
N THR A 80 1.86 -12.92 30.25
CA THR A 80 1.38 -11.86 31.15
C THR A 80 1.84 -10.49 30.63
N PRO A 81 1.27 -9.36 31.10
CA PRO A 81 1.78 -8.04 30.75
C PRO A 81 3.28 -7.87 31.05
N ASP A 82 3.76 -8.38 32.19
CA ASP A 82 5.17 -8.28 32.58
C ASP A 82 6.06 -9.11 31.66
N ARG A 83 5.70 -10.38 31.40
CA ARG A 83 6.39 -11.21 30.40
C ARG A 83 6.41 -10.58 29.02
N ALA A 84 5.32 -9.94 28.60
CA ALA A 84 5.28 -9.24 27.32
C ALA A 84 6.26 -8.05 27.30
N ARG A 85 6.36 -7.26 28.38
CA ARG A 85 7.34 -6.17 28.49
C ARG A 85 8.78 -6.69 28.48
N GLU A 86 9.05 -7.76 29.23
CA GLU A 86 10.36 -8.42 29.23
C GLU A 86 10.75 -8.94 27.84
N MET A 87 9.82 -9.61 27.15
CA MET A 87 10.01 -10.10 25.79
C MET A 87 10.32 -8.95 24.83
N ILE A 88 9.54 -7.86 24.85
CA ILE A 88 9.79 -6.68 24.00
C ILE A 88 11.18 -6.08 24.30
N SER A 89 11.55 -6.01 25.57
CA SER A 89 12.85 -5.48 25.99
C SER A 89 14.00 -6.35 25.50
N ARG A 90 13.84 -7.68 25.57
CA ARG A 90 14.78 -8.66 25.02
C ARG A 90 14.89 -8.55 23.50
N ASN A 91 13.77 -8.58 22.78
CA ASN A 91 13.74 -8.42 21.32
C ASN A 91 14.42 -7.12 20.87
N ARG A 92 14.28 -6.05 21.64
CA ARG A 92 14.94 -4.77 21.34
C ARG A 92 16.45 -4.86 21.50
N ARG A 93 16.93 -5.42 22.62
CA ARG A 93 18.38 -5.67 22.84
C ARG A 93 18.96 -6.57 21.75
N ASP A 94 18.28 -7.67 21.43
CA ASP A 94 18.73 -8.60 20.38
C ASP A 94 18.84 -7.91 19.01
N ARG A 95 17.91 -7.00 18.68
CA ARG A 95 17.97 -6.19 17.45
C ARG A 95 19.14 -5.20 17.48
N GLU A 96 19.39 -4.55 18.61
CA GLU A 96 20.51 -3.64 18.80
C GLU A 96 21.86 -4.38 18.71
N ASP A 97 21.97 -5.57 19.30
CA ASP A 97 23.17 -6.42 19.25
C ASP A 97 23.45 -6.91 17.83
N ARG A 98 22.43 -7.42 17.11
CA ARG A 98 22.58 -7.83 15.70
C ARG A 98 23.00 -6.65 14.82
N ARG A 99 22.46 -5.46 15.09
CA ARG A 99 22.85 -4.24 14.38
C ARG A 99 24.30 -3.86 14.63
N SER A 100 24.77 -3.97 15.88
CA SER A 100 26.17 -3.72 16.26
C SER A 100 27.14 -4.74 15.65
N LYS A 101 26.70 -5.99 15.47
CA LYS A 101 27.49 -7.07 14.84
C LYS A 101 27.49 -7.03 13.29
N GLY A 102 26.74 -6.11 12.68
CA GLY A 102 26.59 -6.07 11.22
C GLY A 102 25.77 -7.24 10.64
N GLU A 103 25.13 -8.04 11.49
CA GLU A 103 24.23 -9.13 11.11
C GLU A 103 22.87 -8.54 10.68
N GLN A 104 22.87 -7.76 9.59
CA GLN A 104 21.62 -7.40 8.95
C GLN A 104 21.03 -8.66 8.32
N THR A 105 19.98 -9.17 8.96
CA THR A 105 19.24 -10.35 8.51
C THR A 105 18.85 -10.17 7.04
N ALA A 106 19.33 -11.07 6.18
CA ALA A 106 19.19 -11.00 4.72
C ALA A 106 17.73 -10.93 4.23
N GLN A 107 16.73 -11.13 5.10
CA GLN A 107 15.30 -10.95 4.78
C GLN A 107 14.88 -9.48 4.58
N ALA A 108 15.76 -8.51 4.85
CA ALA A 108 15.57 -7.10 4.45
C ALA A 108 16.55 -6.65 3.33
N SER A 109 17.38 -7.56 2.81
CA SER A 109 18.42 -7.24 1.83
C SER A 109 18.05 -7.72 0.44
N VAL A 110 17.06 -7.06 -0.14
CA VAL A 110 17.06 -6.86 -1.60
C VAL A 110 17.26 -5.35 -1.76
N LEU A 111 18.46 -4.99 -2.26
CA LEU A 111 18.97 -3.63 -2.54
C LEU A 111 19.56 -2.84 -1.36
N ARG A 112 20.79 -3.18 -0.95
CA ARG A 112 21.73 -2.17 -0.42
C ARG A 112 23.08 -2.36 -1.10
N HIS A 113 23.37 -1.48 -2.06
CA HIS A 113 24.68 -1.35 -2.68
C HIS A 113 25.71 -0.88 -1.64
N SER A 114 26.90 -1.46 -1.69
CA SER A 114 28.07 -1.16 -0.85
C SER A 114 28.64 0.22 -1.16
N GLY A 115 28.00 1.27 -0.65
CA GLY A 115 28.57 2.63 -0.56
C GLY A 115 29.02 2.96 0.87
N PRO A 116 29.73 4.08 1.07
CA PRO A 116 30.15 4.55 2.40
C PRO A 116 28.98 4.58 3.39
N SER A 117 29.28 4.27 4.66
CA SER A 117 28.35 4.12 5.78
C SER A 117 27.08 4.95 5.63
N PRO A 118 25.86 4.36 5.73
CA PRO A 118 24.64 5.13 5.61
C PRO A 118 24.61 6.14 6.74
N THR A 119 24.86 7.41 6.41
CA THR A 119 24.42 8.52 7.24
C THR A 119 22.97 8.22 7.56
N THR A 120 22.60 8.16 8.84
CA THR A 120 21.20 8.20 9.24
C THR A 120 20.70 9.55 8.74
N GLY A 121 20.24 9.56 7.49
CA GLY A 121 19.63 10.72 6.88
C GLY A 121 18.51 11.16 7.82
N PRO A 122 18.19 12.46 7.83
CA PRO A 122 17.11 12.97 8.66
C PRO A 122 15.91 12.04 8.55
N ARG A 123 15.39 11.64 9.71
CA ARG A 123 14.16 10.85 9.83
C ARG A 123 13.16 11.48 8.86
N PRO A 124 12.53 10.73 7.93
CA PRO A 124 11.64 11.33 6.94
C PRO A 124 10.62 12.20 7.68
N SER A 125 10.76 13.51 7.55
CA SER A 125 9.76 14.44 8.04
C SER A 125 8.50 14.21 7.22
N GLU A 126 7.34 14.57 7.78
CA GLU A 126 6.11 14.60 7.01
C GLU A 126 6.34 15.47 5.77
N TRP A 127 6.46 14.83 4.61
CA TRP A 127 6.61 15.52 3.35
C TRP A 127 5.21 15.87 2.86
N THR A 128 4.84 17.14 3.00
CA THR A 128 3.72 17.73 2.27
C THR A 128 4.25 18.28 0.95
N SER A 129 3.97 17.57 -0.15
CA SER A 129 4.24 18.10 -1.48
C SER A 129 3.02 18.86 -1.96
N ILE A 130 3.13 20.17 -2.12
CA ILE A 130 2.19 20.91 -2.94
C ILE A 130 2.59 20.61 -4.39
N MET A 131 1.92 19.63 -5.00
CA MET A 131 2.05 19.40 -6.45
C MET A 131 1.48 20.61 -7.18
N ARG A 132 2.34 21.56 -7.55
CA ARG A 132 2.01 22.60 -8.53
C ARG A 132 1.77 21.92 -9.87
N ARG A 133 0.50 21.70 -10.20
CA ARG A 133 0.11 21.26 -11.54
C ARG A 133 0.41 22.41 -12.49
N THR A 134 1.31 22.16 -13.43
CA THR A 134 1.59 23.11 -14.49
C THR A 134 0.40 23.16 -15.44
N ASP A 135 0.00 24.36 -15.83
CA ASP A 135 -0.95 24.52 -16.92
C ASP A 135 -0.35 23.95 -18.20
N GLY A 136 -1.07 23.04 -18.84
CA GLY A 136 -0.60 22.38 -20.04
C GLY A 136 -1.40 21.12 -20.39
N ARG A 137 -1.34 20.76 -21.67
CA ARG A 137 -1.98 19.55 -22.19
C ARG A 137 -1.42 18.31 -21.50
N ALA A 138 -2.31 17.38 -21.17
CA ALA A 138 -1.94 16.09 -20.62
C ALA A 138 -2.84 15.00 -21.18
N SER A 139 -2.42 13.74 -21.06
CA SER A 139 -3.22 12.61 -21.50
C SER A 139 -3.49 11.67 -20.34
N THR A 140 -4.73 11.20 -20.22
CA THR A 140 -5.06 10.04 -19.39
C THR A 140 -4.68 8.78 -20.17
N TYR A 141 -4.10 7.78 -19.51
CA TYR A 141 -3.69 6.51 -20.10
C TYR A 141 -4.20 5.32 -19.29
N ALA A 142 -4.31 4.17 -19.96
CA ALA A 142 -4.39 2.88 -19.31
C ALA A 142 -3.32 1.96 -19.90
N PHE A 143 -2.47 1.43 -19.04
CA PHE A 143 -1.46 0.44 -19.38
C PHE A 143 -1.92 -0.95 -18.94
N ARG A 144 -1.76 -1.95 -19.80
CA ARG A 144 -2.03 -3.36 -19.48
C ARG A 144 -0.73 -4.06 -19.15
N PHE A 145 -0.72 -4.92 -18.12
CA PHE A 145 0.46 -5.72 -17.80
C PHE A 145 0.44 -7.05 -18.56
N GLY A 146 1.29 -7.20 -19.57
CA GLY A 146 1.30 -8.38 -20.45
C GLY A 146 -0.09 -8.71 -21.01
N GLU A 147 -0.44 -10.00 -21.03
CA GLU A 147 -1.77 -10.49 -21.43
C GLU A 147 -2.77 -10.61 -20.26
N THR A 148 -2.47 -10.01 -19.11
CA THR A 148 -3.34 -10.10 -17.93
C THR A 148 -4.52 -9.13 -18.00
N ASN A 149 -5.45 -9.24 -17.05
CA ASN A 149 -6.53 -8.27 -16.82
C ASN A 149 -6.13 -7.19 -15.80
N LEU A 150 -4.83 -7.02 -15.54
CA LEU A 150 -4.30 -6.00 -14.64
C LEU A 150 -3.97 -4.71 -15.42
N TRP A 151 -4.55 -3.61 -14.94
CA TRP A 151 -4.41 -2.30 -15.55
C TRP A 151 -3.78 -1.30 -14.59
N LYS A 152 -2.95 -0.41 -15.10
CA LYS A 152 -2.50 0.81 -14.43
C LYS A 152 -3.09 2.00 -15.16
N ILE A 153 -3.85 2.81 -14.43
CA ILE A 153 -4.54 3.98 -14.95
C ILE A 153 -3.85 5.21 -14.38
N GLY A 154 -3.70 6.26 -15.18
CA GLY A 154 -3.06 7.49 -14.73
C GLY A 154 -3.17 8.61 -15.74
N PHE A 155 -2.61 9.77 -15.45
CA PHE A 155 -2.35 10.80 -16.47
C PHE A 155 -0.87 11.22 -16.53
N ALA A 156 -0.44 11.71 -17.68
CA ALA A 156 0.89 12.27 -17.89
C ALA A 156 0.91 13.23 -19.08
N SER A 157 1.79 14.24 -19.06
CA SER A 157 2.04 15.11 -20.21
C SER A 157 2.80 14.38 -21.33
N ARG A 158 3.61 13.36 -20.98
CA ARG A 158 4.36 12.52 -21.92
C ARG A 158 4.17 11.04 -21.60
N VAL A 159 3.10 10.44 -22.16
CA VAL A 159 2.69 9.05 -21.85
C VAL A 159 3.79 8.04 -22.13
N ASP A 160 4.54 8.18 -23.23
CA ASP A 160 5.61 7.22 -23.56
C ASP A 160 6.82 7.31 -22.61
N ALA A 161 7.13 8.52 -22.12
CA ALA A 161 8.15 8.68 -21.09
C ALA A 161 7.70 8.03 -19.78
N ARG A 162 6.43 8.20 -19.42
CA ARG A 162 5.83 7.55 -18.24
C ARG A 162 5.80 6.03 -18.37
N LEU A 163 5.49 5.50 -19.56
CA LEU A 163 5.52 4.06 -19.81
C LEU A 163 6.93 3.48 -19.60
N ARG A 164 7.96 4.14 -20.15
CA ARG A 164 9.36 3.74 -19.92
C ARG A 164 9.72 3.77 -18.44
N GLU A 165 9.35 4.83 -17.74
CA GLU A 165 9.61 4.97 -16.30
C GLU A 165 8.97 3.83 -15.51
N VAL A 166 7.69 3.53 -15.76
CA VAL A 166 6.98 2.44 -15.08
C VAL A 166 7.61 1.08 -15.38
N ASN A 167 8.02 0.84 -16.63
CA ASN A 167 8.66 -0.42 -17.03
C ASN A 167 10.07 -0.61 -16.47
N ARG A 168 10.80 0.45 -16.08
CA ARG A 168 12.11 0.32 -15.39
C ARG A 168 12.03 -0.43 -14.07
N HIS A 169 10.86 -0.52 -13.48
CA HIS A 169 10.63 -1.19 -12.20
C HIS A 169 10.12 -2.63 -12.35
N VAL A 170 9.97 -3.13 -13.58
CA VAL A 170 9.55 -4.51 -13.84
C VAL A 170 10.82 -5.35 -14.07
N PRO A 171 11.09 -6.36 -13.23
CA PRO A 171 12.22 -7.26 -13.45
C PRO A 171 12.10 -7.97 -14.79
N THR A 172 13.07 -7.77 -15.68
CA THR A 172 13.08 -8.35 -17.03
C THR A 172 13.33 -9.85 -17.01
N GLU A 173 13.93 -10.36 -15.93
CA GLU A 173 14.34 -11.75 -15.72
C GLU A 173 13.17 -12.69 -15.42
N LEU A 174 11.99 -12.15 -15.04
CA LEU A 174 10.84 -12.94 -14.56
C LEU A 174 9.81 -13.28 -15.65
N GLY A 175 10.23 -13.39 -16.91
CA GLY A 175 9.37 -13.86 -18.00
C GLY A 175 8.74 -12.77 -18.87
N GLY A 176 9.42 -11.64 -19.04
CA GLY A 176 9.21 -10.73 -20.19
C GLY A 176 7.90 -9.95 -20.24
N SER A 177 7.01 -10.07 -19.25
CA SER A 177 5.79 -9.25 -19.19
C SER A 177 6.14 -7.81 -18.84
N ALA A 178 5.65 -6.86 -19.65
CA ALA A 178 5.82 -5.44 -19.42
C ALA A 178 4.47 -4.74 -19.46
N TRP A 179 4.43 -3.50 -18.96
CA TRP A 179 3.31 -2.61 -19.21
C TRP A 179 3.29 -2.21 -20.68
N ALA A 180 2.13 -2.32 -21.31
CA ALA A 180 1.87 -1.89 -22.68
C ALA A 180 0.75 -0.82 -22.70
N LYS A 181 0.88 0.19 -23.55
CA LYS A 181 -0.11 1.26 -23.70
C LYS A 181 -1.29 0.77 -24.52
N VAL A 182 -2.50 0.79 -23.95
CA VAL A 182 -3.73 0.31 -24.62
C VAL A 182 -4.73 1.43 -24.86
N HIS A 183 -5.01 2.25 -23.84
CA HIS A 183 -5.87 3.42 -23.99
C HIS A 183 -5.10 4.70 -23.71
N THR A 184 -5.41 5.75 -24.49
CA THR A 184 -4.89 7.09 -24.26
C THR A 184 -5.91 8.11 -24.77
N THR A 185 -6.16 9.16 -24.00
CA THR A 185 -6.99 10.30 -24.38
C THR A 185 -6.26 11.59 -24.02
N GLN A 186 -6.05 12.48 -24.98
CA GLN A 186 -5.45 13.79 -24.74
C GLN A 186 -6.50 14.80 -24.27
N TRP A 187 -6.11 15.66 -23.33
CA TRP A 187 -6.93 16.70 -22.73
C TRP A 187 -6.23 18.07 -22.81
N PRO A 188 -7.01 19.17 -22.83
CA PRO A 188 -6.45 20.51 -22.93
C PRO A 188 -5.65 20.92 -21.68
N SER A 189 -5.93 20.34 -20.51
CA SER A 189 -5.26 20.63 -19.25
C SER A 189 -4.96 19.39 -18.41
N GLN A 190 -3.98 19.49 -17.52
CA GLN A 190 -3.70 18.47 -16.50
C GLN A 190 -4.90 18.22 -15.58
N LEU A 191 -5.65 19.28 -15.26
CA LEU A 191 -6.83 19.16 -14.42
C LEU A 191 -7.90 18.26 -15.07
N ALA A 192 -8.15 18.42 -16.36
CA ALA A 192 -9.10 17.58 -17.09
C ALA A 192 -8.61 16.13 -17.23
N ALA A 193 -7.31 15.93 -17.49
CA ALA A 193 -6.74 14.60 -17.54
C ALA A 193 -6.82 13.87 -16.20
N TYR A 194 -6.62 14.60 -15.10
CA TYR A 194 -6.81 14.10 -13.74
C TYR A 194 -8.28 13.81 -13.44
N ALA A 195 -9.21 14.68 -13.81
CA ALA A 195 -10.64 14.45 -13.63
C ALA A 195 -11.08 13.17 -14.35
N MET A 196 -10.61 12.95 -15.58
CA MET A 196 -10.81 11.70 -16.32
C MET A 196 -10.22 10.47 -15.61
N GLU A 197 -9.01 10.58 -15.06
CA GLU A 197 -8.41 9.49 -14.27
C GLU A 197 -9.29 9.12 -13.07
N GLN A 198 -9.70 10.12 -12.28
CA GLN A 198 -10.50 9.92 -11.09
C GLN A 198 -11.89 9.34 -11.43
N GLU A 199 -12.52 9.82 -12.49
CA GLU A 199 -13.81 9.31 -12.96
C GLU A 199 -13.73 7.82 -13.34
N VAL A 200 -12.67 7.42 -14.05
CA VAL A 200 -12.44 6.01 -14.40
C VAL A 200 -12.20 5.17 -13.14
N LEU A 201 -11.33 5.63 -12.23
CA LEU A 201 -11.01 4.90 -10.99
C LEU A 201 -12.21 4.78 -10.05
N GLN A 202 -13.06 5.80 -9.98
CA GLN A 202 -14.29 5.77 -9.18
C GLN A 202 -15.27 4.72 -9.70
N ARG A 203 -15.43 4.62 -11.03
CA ARG A 203 -16.30 3.61 -11.66
C ARG A 203 -15.76 2.18 -11.53
N LEU A 204 -14.44 2.03 -11.32
CA LEU A 204 -13.75 0.77 -11.08
C LEU A 204 -13.57 0.45 -9.58
N THR A 205 -14.28 1.11 -8.67
CA THR A 205 -14.03 0.98 -7.21
C THR A 205 -14.02 -0.48 -6.72
N ARG A 206 -14.85 -1.36 -7.28
CA ARG A 206 -14.93 -2.77 -6.89
C ARG A 206 -13.80 -3.61 -7.48
N GLU A 207 -13.23 -3.16 -8.58
CA GLU A 207 -12.16 -3.80 -9.34
C GLU A 207 -10.77 -3.27 -8.95
N ARG A 208 -10.68 -2.23 -8.11
CA ARG A 208 -9.40 -1.67 -7.64
C ARG A 208 -8.66 -2.68 -6.76
N THR A 209 -7.36 -2.84 -7.03
CA THR A 209 -6.49 -3.71 -6.23
C THR A 209 -5.70 -2.88 -5.23
N VAL A 210 -4.76 -2.06 -5.72
CA VAL A 210 -3.93 -1.17 -4.90
C VAL A 210 -3.64 0.10 -5.69
N PHE A 211 -3.78 1.26 -5.05
CA PHE A 211 -3.53 2.57 -5.65
C PHE A 211 -4.31 2.77 -6.96
N GLU A 212 -3.62 3.12 -8.04
CA GLU A 212 -4.15 3.42 -9.37
C GLU A 212 -4.25 2.18 -10.26
N ARG A 213 -4.38 0.98 -9.67
CA ARG A 213 -4.46 -0.29 -10.39
C ARG A 213 -5.84 -0.92 -10.24
N ALA A 214 -6.30 -1.55 -11.31
CA ALA A 214 -7.58 -2.25 -11.35
C ALA A 214 -7.46 -3.59 -12.08
N TRP A 215 -8.26 -4.57 -11.67
CA TRP A 215 -8.37 -5.88 -12.29
C TRP A 215 -9.73 -6.04 -12.96
N CYS A 216 -9.79 -5.90 -14.29
CA CYS A 216 -11.04 -6.02 -15.06
C CYS A 216 -10.78 -6.45 -16.50
N THR A 217 -11.81 -6.92 -17.20
CA THR A 217 -11.65 -7.34 -18.62
C THR A 217 -11.42 -6.12 -19.52
N PRO A 218 -10.78 -6.29 -20.70
CA PRO A 218 -10.59 -5.21 -21.67
C PRO A 218 -11.90 -4.52 -22.08
N GLU A 219 -12.99 -5.28 -22.25
CA GLU A 219 -14.30 -4.79 -22.65
C GLU A 219 -14.89 -3.89 -21.56
N ARG A 220 -14.76 -4.32 -20.29
CA ARG A 220 -15.21 -3.57 -19.13
C ARG A 220 -14.47 -2.24 -19.02
N LEU A 221 -13.15 -2.25 -19.16
CA LEU A 221 -12.35 -1.03 -19.14
C LEU A 221 -12.71 -0.10 -20.29
N LYS A 222 -12.85 -0.63 -21.52
CA LYS A 222 -13.23 0.15 -22.71
C LYS A 222 -14.58 0.84 -22.54
N ALA A 223 -15.57 0.15 -22.00
CA ALA A 223 -16.89 0.71 -21.74
C ALA A 223 -16.84 1.86 -20.69
N ILE A 224 -16.15 1.64 -19.56
CA ILE A 224 -15.97 2.65 -18.53
C ILE A 224 -15.20 3.85 -19.09
N TRP A 225 -14.12 3.62 -19.82
CA TRP A 225 -13.29 4.64 -20.43
C TRP A 225 -14.09 5.53 -21.38
N GLY A 226 -14.91 4.93 -22.25
CA GLY A 226 -15.78 5.66 -23.16
C GLY A 226 -16.78 6.55 -22.42
N SER A 227 -17.46 6.00 -21.41
CA SER A 227 -18.47 6.75 -20.65
C SER A 227 -17.87 7.85 -19.76
N ALA A 228 -16.73 7.60 -19.11
CA ALA A 228 -15.99 8.61 -18.35
C ALA A 228 -15.50 9.75 -19.25
N ARG A 229 -14.97 9.44 -20.44
CA ARG A 229 -14.54 10.44 -21.42
C ARG A 229 -15.68 11.38 -21.81
N THR A 230 -16.86 10.84 -22.07
CA THR A 230 -18.04 11.65 -22.41
C THR A 230 -18.43 12.57 -21.24
N ALA A 231 -18.43 12.06 -20.00
CA ALA A 231 -18.77 12.85 -18.82
C ALA A 231 -17.83 14.06 -18.64
N ILE A 232 -16.51 13.85 -18.75
CA ILE A 232 -15.54 14.94 -18.62
C ILE A 232 -15.64 15.92 -19.79
N ALA A 233 -15.85 15.44 -21.02
CA ALA A 233 -16.01 16.34 -22.17
C ALA A 233 -17.23 17.27 -22.04
N VAL A 234 -18.35 16.77 -21.48
CA VAL A 234 -19.53 17.59 -21.18
C VAL A 234 -19.20 18.64 -20.11
N GLN A 235 -18.53 18.24 -19.03
CA GLN A 235 -18.13 19.15 -17.97
C GLN A 235 -17.26 20.30 -18.48
N GLN A 236 -16.30 20.01 -19.37
CA GLN A 236 -15.43 21.03 -19.95
C GLN A 236 -16.19 22.06 -20.81
N ARG A 237 -17.23 21.63 -21.55
CA ARG A 237 -18.05 22.56 -22.35
C ARG A 237 -18.85 23.51 -21.46
N ILE A 238 -19.44 22.98 -20.38
CA ILE A 238 -20.21 23.80 -19.42
C ILE A 238 -19.30 24.84 -18.76
N SER A 239 -18.09 24.44 -18.35
CA SER A 239 -17.13 25.38 -17.74
C SER A 239 -16.65 26.48 -18.69
N HIS A 240 -16.61 26.24 -20.00
CA HIS A 240 -16.22 27.26 -20.97
C HIS A 240 -17.32 28.31 -21.18
N VAL A 241 -18.59 27.89 -21.25
CA VAL A 241 -19.73 28.81 -21.42
C VAL A 241 -19.93 29.73 -20.21
N ALA A 242 -19.57 29.28 -19.00
CA ALA A 242 -19.71 30.08 -17.79
C ALA A 242 -18.64 31.17 -17.62
N GLN A 243 -17.64 31.24 -18.50
CA GLN A 243 -16.55 32.22 -18.46
C GLN A 243 -16.71 33.34 -19.50
N ASP A 244 -17.69 33.20 -20.40
CA ASP A 244 -18.07 34.21 -21.40
C ASP A 244 -19.28 35.03 -20.89
#